data_AF-A0A1T4LFL8-F1
#
_entry.id   AF-A0A1T4LFL8-F1
#
_cell.length_a   1.000
_cell.length_b   1.000
_cell.length_c   1.000
_cell.angle_alpha   90.00
_cell.angle_beta   90.00
_cell.angle_gamma   90.00
#
_symmetry.space_group_name_H-M   'P 1'
#
loop_
_entity.id
_entity.type
_entity.pdbx_description
1 polymer ?
#
loop_
_entity_poly.entity_id
_entity_poly.type
_entity_poly.pdbx_seq_one_letter_code
_entity_poly.pdbx_strand_id
1 'polypeptide(L)'
;MSFDMPTSAPGLLDEHEQLRSRVEEVRDRAVKAAPWTPRSPLHGRFGPRTDIPLSDADNAFYAGAQAQVTAFADLCLSLLSLHQPRDGGGLSSGPTPAVQRCTCCMLLWPCPTIREMTRLLT
;
A
#
# COMPACT_ATOMS: atom_id res chain seq x y z
N MET A 1 -5.26 34.53 -18.16
CA MET A 1 -4.72 33.55 -17.18
C MET A 1 -5.74 32.44 -17.09
N SER A 2 -5.55 31.39 -17.89
CA SER A 2 -6.45 30.23 -17.91
C SER A 2 -6.12 29.35 -16.71
N PHE A 3 -7.10 29.11 -15.85
CA PHE A 3 -7.00 28.10 -14.80
C PHE A 3 -7.35 26.75 -15.44
N ASP A 4 -6.34 25.90 -15.60
CA ASP A 4 -6.56 24.49 -15.92
C ASP A 4 -7.36 23.86 -14.77
N MET A 5 -8.61 23.53 -15.05
CA MET A 5 -9.51 22.85 -14.14
C MET A 5 -9.24 21.34 -14.27
N PRO A 6 -8.80 20.63 -13.21
CA PRO A 6 -8.65 19.19 -13.30
C PRO A 6 -10.04 18.56 -13.34
N THR A 7 -10.41 18.09 -14.53
CA THR A 7 -11.49 17.11 -14.73
C THR A 7 -11.31 16.01 -13.69
N SER A 8 -12.27 15.85 -12.78
CA SER A 8 -12.27 14.76 -11.80
C SER A 8 -12.24 13.44 -12.57
N ALA A 9 -11.07 12.82 -12.60
CA ALA A 9 -10.80 11.67 -13.45
C ALA A 9 -11.39 10.40 -12.82
N PRO A 10 -12.20 9.60 -13.55
CA PRO A 10 -12.70 8.31 -13.09
C PRO A 10 -11.59 7.26 -12.80
N GLY A 11 -10.30 7.60 -12.89
CA GLY A 11 -9.17 6.75 -12.54
C GLY A 11 -8.69 6.84 -11.08
N LEU A 12 -9.15 7.80 -10.28
CA LEU A 12 -8.63 8.00 -8.91
C LEU A 12 -9.25 7.03 -7.87
N LEU A 13 -10.43 6.49 -8.16
CA LEU A 13 -11.01 5.38 -7.38
C LEU A 13 -10.27 4.07 -7.69
N ASP A 14 -9.96 3.88 -8.98
CA ASP A 14 -9.16 2.76 -9.48
C ASP A 14 -7.75 2.75 -8.84
N GLU A 15 -7.09 3.91 -8.69
CA GLU A 15 -5.80 4.00 -7.98
C GLU A 15 -5.85 3.52 -6.51
N HIS A 16 -6.93 3.82 -5.78
CA HIS A 16 -7.09 3.40 -4.38
C HIS A 16 -7.33 1.90 -4.26
N GLU A 17 -8.13 1.33 -5.17
CA GLU A 17 -8.38 -0.11 -5.25
C GLU A 17 -7.12 -0.87 -5.67
N GLN A 18 -6.36 -0.35 -6.65
CA GLN A 18 -5.08 -0.92 -7.05
C GLN A 18 -4.07 -0.91 -5.90
N LEU A 19 -3.96 0.20 -5.17
CA LEU A 19 -3.10 0.29 -4.00
C LEU A 19 -3.53 -0.71 -2.91
N ARG A 20 -4.83 -0.85 -2.66
CA ARG A 20 -5.34 -1.86 -1.72
C ARG A 20 -4.98 -3.28 -2.16
N SER A 21 -5.29 -3.64 -3.40
CA SER A 21 -4.97 -4.96 -3.96
C SER A 21 -3.47 -5.25 -3.83
N ARG A 22 -2.62 -4.26 -4.10
CA ARG A 22 -1.17 -4.39 -3.98
C ARG A 22 -0.72 -4.70 -2.53
N VAL A 23 -1.30 -4.01 -1.55
CA VAL A 23 -0.98 -4.24 -0.14
C VAL A 23 -1.51 -5.61 0.32
N GLU A 24 -2.70 -6.01 -0.11
CA GLU A 24 -3.28 -7.33 0.17
C GLU A 24 -2.38 -8.45 -0.38
N GLU A 25 -1.87 -8.33 -1.60
CA GLU A 25 -0.90 -9.27 -2.18
C GLU A 25 0.40 -9.37 -1.36
N VAL A 26 0.91 -8.24 -0.86
CA VAL A 26 2.11 -8.22 0.00
C VAL A 26 1.82 -8.95 1.31
N ARG A 27 0.70 -8.64 1.95
CA ARG A 27 0.26 -9.29 3.18
C ARG A 27 0.12 -10.80 3.00
N ASP A 28 -0.56 -11.22 1.95
CA ASP A 28 -0.79 -12.62 1.64
C ASP A 28 0.51 -13.40 1.45
N ARG A 29 1.46 -12.82 0.73
CA ARG A 29 2.80 -13.42 0.56
C ARG A 29 3.56 -13.48 1.88
N ALA A 30 3.46 -12.45 2.72
CA ALA A 30 4.11 -12.42 4.02
C ALA A 30 3.53 -13.48 4.97
N VAL A 31 2.21 -13.60 5.07
CA VAL A 31 1.55 -14.60 5.93
C VAL A 31 1.89 -16.03 5.48
N LYS A 32 1.99 -16.27 4.18
CA LYS A 32 2.33 -17.59 3.61
C LYS A 32 3.83 -17.91 3.64
N ALA A 33 4.69 -16.92 3.87
CA ALA A 33 6.13 -17.16 3.93
C ALA A 33 6.49 -17.98 5.18
N ALA A 34 7.35 -18.98 5.02
CA ALA A 34 7.91 -19.68 6.17
C ALA A 34 8.91 -18.75 6.91
N PRO A 35 8.95 -18.76 8.26
CA PRO A 35 10.00 -18.08 9.00
C PRO A 35 11.38 -18.54 8.53
N TRP A 36 12.32 -17.60 8.41
CA TRP A 36 13.70 -17.96 8.09
C TRP A 36 14.28 -18.81 9.22
N THR A 37 14.92 -19.92 8.84
CA THR A 37 15.76 -20.69 9.77
C THR A 37 17.16 -20.77 9.19
N PRO A 38 18.23 -20.69 10.00
CA PRO A 38 19.62 -20.80 9.50
C PRO A 38 19.92 -22.11 8.76
N ARG A 39 19.06 -23.13 8.91
CA ARG A 39 19.11 -24.42 8.23
C ARG A 39 18.14 -24.54 7.06
N SER A 40 17.28 -23.56 6.80
CA SER A 40 16.44 -23.52 5.61
C SER A 40 17.37 -23.45 4.41
N PRO A 41 17.47 -24.51 3.58
CA PRO A 41 18.31 -24.44 2.41
C PRO A 41 17.67 -23.41 1.49
N LEU A 42 18.49 -22.52 0.91
CA LEU A 42 18.09 -21.64 -0.20
C LEU A 42 17.76 -22.53 -1.42
N HIS A 43 16.65 -23.26 -1.36
CA HIS A 43 16.20 -24.07 -2.47
C HIS A 43 15.59 -23.16 -3.52
N GLY A 44 16.28 -23.02 -4.64
CA GLY A 44 15.61 -22.94 -5.93
C GLY A 44 15.76 -21.67 -6.78
N ARG A 45 16.68 -20.72 -6.51
CA ARG A 45 16.82 -19.59 -7.46
C ARG A 45 18.14 -18.83 -7.50
N PHE A 46 19.03 -19.03 -6.54
CA PHE A 46 20.40 -18.53 -6.62
C PHE A 46 21.28 -19.69 -7.08
N GLY A 47 22.25 -19.41 -7.95
CA GLY A 47 23.08 -20.39 -8.63
C GLY A 47 23.96 -21.25 -7.70
N PRO A 48 25.20 -21.61 -8.09
CA PRO A 48 26.01 -22.56 -7.32
C PRO A 48 26.06 -22.13 -5.85
N ARG A 49 25.82 -23.10 -4.95
CA ARG A 49 25.80 -22.93 -3.49
C ARG A 49 26.90 -21.95 -3.05
N THR A 50 26.54 -20.71 -2.79
CA THR A 50 27.38 -19.82 -1.99
C THR A 50 26.90 -20.00 -0.56
N ASP A 51 27.48 -21.00 0.07
CA ASP A 51 27.43 -21.31 1.50
C ASP A 51 28.10 -20.24 2.37
N ILE A 52 27.98 -18.96 1.98
CA ILE A 52 28.43 -17.84 2.79
C ILE A 52 27.46 -17.74 3.97
N PRO A 53 27.91 -18.00 5.20
CA PRO A 53 27.05 -17.88 6.36
C PRO A 53 26.60 -16.42 6.49
N LEU A 54 25.29 -16.22 6.64
CA LEU A 54 24.73 -14.93 7.00
C LEU A 54 25.27 -14.49 8.37
N SER A 55 25.42 -13.18 8.56
CA SER A 55 25.77 -12.64 9.87
C SER A 55 24.66 -12.90 10.89
N ASP A 56 24.98 -12.85 12.19
CA ASP A 56 23.95 -12.96 13.24
C ASP A 56 22.88 -11.85 13.11
N ALA A 57 23.28 -10.65 12.68
CA ALA A 57 22.37 -9.54 12.43
C ALA A 57 21.39 -9.84 11.28
N ASP A 58 21.88 -10.40 10.18
CA ASP A 58 21.03 -10.80 9.05
C ASP A 58 20.06 -11.91 9.45
N ASN A 59 20.54 -12.91 10.20
CA ASN A 59 19.69 -13.99 10.71
C ASN A 59 18.58 -13.46 11.62
N ALA A 60 18.90 -12.53 12.52
CA ALA A 60 17.91 -11.90 13.40
C ALA A 60 16.88 -11.08 12.60
N PHE A 61 17.32 -10.35 11.57
CA PHE A 61 16.42 -9.61 10.69
C PHE A 61 15.44 -10.55 9.96
N TYR A 62 15.94 -11.60 9.29
CA TYR A 62 15.11 -12.53 8.54
C TYR A 62 14.17 -13.36 9.43
N ALA A 63 14.59 -13.69 10.66
CA ALA A 63 13.73 -14.39 11.61
C ALA A 63 12.47 -13.60 11.99
N GLY A 64 12.57 -12.26 12.04
CA GLY A 64 11.44 -11.36 12.32
C GLY A 64 10.73 -10.82 11.08
N ALA A 65 11.33 -10.94 9.89
CA ALA A 65 10.85 -10.27 8.68
C ALA A 65 9.41 -10.62 8.32
N GLN A 66 9.01 -11.89 8.46
CA GLN A 66 7.64 -12.31 8.18
C GLN A 66 6.61 -11.53 9.03
N ALA A 67 6.83 -11.48 10.35
CA ALA A 67 5.93 -10.81 11.28
C ALA A 67 5.92 -9.29 11.07
N GLN A 68 7.10 -8.69 10.85
CA GLN A 68 7.22 -7.24 10.61
C GLN A 68 6.53 -6.81 9.32
N VAL A 69 6.74 -7.53 8.21
CA VAL A 69 6.10 -7.22 6.92
C VAL A 69 4.59 -7.42 7.01
N THR A 70 4.12 -8.47 7.70
CA THR A 70 2.68 -8.69 7.93
C THR A 70 2.06 -7.52 8.69
N ALA A 71 2.65 -7.14 9.83
CA ALA A 71 2.16 -6.01 10.63
C ALA A 71 2.18 -4.68 9.88
N PHE A 72 3.21 -4.44 9.06
CA PHE A 72 3.28 -3.25 8.21
C PHE A 72 2.17 -3.24 7.14
N ALA A 73 1.92 -4.37 6.49
CA ALA A 73 0.84 -4.47 5.52
C ALA A 73 -0.54 -4.26 6.18
N ASP A 74 -0.77 -4.81 7.38
CA ASP A 74 -1.98 -4.58 8.18
C ASP A 74 -2.18 -3.09 8.51
N LEU A 75 -1.09 -2.38 8.85
CA LEU A 75 -1.12 -0.93 9.06
C LEU A 75 -1.54 -0.19 7.79
N CYS A 76 -0.96 -0.53 6.64
CA CYS A 76 -1.31 0.07 5.36
C CYS A 76 -2.79 -0.16 5.00
N LEU A 77 -3.30 -1.38 5.17
CA LEU A 77 -4.73 -1.67 4.94
C LEU A 77 -5.63 -0.89 5.90
N SER A 78 -5.22 -0.75 7.16
CA SER A 78 -5.96 0.07 8.14
C SER A 78 -6.02 1.53 7.71
N LEU A 79 -4.90 2.12 7.25
CA LEU A 79 -4.88 3.48 6.70
C LEU A 79 -5.77 3.62 5.47
N LEU A 80 -5.74 2.66 4.54
CA LEU A 80 -6.61 2.65 3.35
C LEU A 80 -8.09 2.50 3.70
N SER A 81 -8.41 1.80 4.79
CA SER A 81 -9.78 1.66 5.28
C SER A 81 -10.30 2.96 5.90
N LEU A 82 -9.44 3.69 6.61
CA LEU A 82 -9.77 4.99 7.21
C LEU A 82 -9.91 6.07 6.12
N HIS A 83 -8.98 6.09 5.17
CA HIS A 83 -8.94 7.09 4.10
C HIS A 83 -9.68 6.58 2.87
N GLN A 84 -10.96 6.93 2.78
CA GLN A 84 -11.82 6.60 1.64
C GLN A 84 -12.37 7.85 0.95
N PRO A 85 -12.72 7.75 -0.33
CA PRO A 85 -13.44 8.80 -1.02
C PRO A 85 -14.83 8.93 -0.40
N ARG A 86 -15.18 10.15 0.02
CA ARG A 86 -16.53 10.51 0.43
C ARG A 86 -17.21 11.14 -0.76
N ASP A 87 -18.35 10.58 -1.16
CA ASP A 87 -19.23 11.25 -2.10
C ASP A 87 -19.64 12.60 -1.51
N GLY A 88 -19.41 13.66 -2.28
CA GLY A 88 -19.86 14.99 -1.91
C GLY A 88 -21.38 14.98 -1.90
N GLY A 89 -22.00 14.69 -0.76
CA GLY A 89 -23.45 14.67 -0.56
C GLY A 89 -24.15 16.02 -0.69
N GLY A 90 -23.58 16.94 -1.46
CA GLY A 90 -24.22 18.17 -1.86
C GLY A 90 -25.09 17.89 -3.08
N LEU A 91 -26.38 18.22 -2.98
CA LEU A 91 -27.19 18.55 -4.15
C LEU A 91 -26.39 19.58 -4.94
N SER A 92 -25.71 19.16 -6.02
CA SER A 92 -24.95 20.09 -6.83
C SER A 92 -25.96 20.95 -7.56
N SER A 93 -26.22 22.15 -7.04
CA SER A 93 -27.12 23.13 -7.64
C SER A 93 -26.50 23.83 -8.87
N GLY A 94 -25.38 23.32 -9.40
CA GLY A 94 -24.62 23.90 -10.50
C GLY A 94 -23.91 22.84 -11.36
N PRO A 95 -23.34 23.25 -12.51
CA PRO A 95 -22.74 22.33 -13.49
C PRO A 95 -21.38 21.75 -13.07
N THR A 96 -20.87 22.09 -11.89
CA THR A 96 -19.58 21.59 -11.41
C THR A 96 -19.74 20.23 -10.72
N PRO A 97 -18.88 19.24 -11.02
CA PRO A 97 -18.90 17.96 -10.32
C PRO A 97 -18.66 18.17 -8.83
N ALA A 98 -19.35 17.39 -8.00
CA ALA A 98 -19.18 17.45 -6.56
C ALA A 98 -17.73 17.11 -6.20
N VAL A 99 -17.05 18.00 -5.48
CA VAL A 99 -15.67 17.78 -5.04
C VAL A 99 -15.64 16.61 -4.04
N GLN A 100 -14.99 15.51 -4.42
CA GLN A 100 -14.78 14.38 -3.51
C GLN A 100 -13.73 14.75 -2.45
N ARG A 101 -14.01 14.37 -1.20
CA ARG A 101 -13.13 14.59 -0.05
C ARG A 101 -12.82 13.27 0.63
N CYS A 102 -11.73 13.19 1.36
CA CYS A 102 -11.46 12.02 2.19
C CYS A 102 -12.42 11.94 3.39
N THR A 103 -12.96 10.76 3.69
CA THR A 103 -13.80 10.48 4.86
C THR A 103 -13.09 10.76 6.19
N CYS A 104 -11.78 10.47 6.29
CA CYS A 104 -11.00 10.62 7.52
C CYS A 104 -10.48 12.04 7.73
N CYS A 105 -9.71 12.59 6.79
CA CYS A 105 -9.04 13.88 6.98
C CYS A 105 -9.78 15.08 6.35
N MET A 106 -10.88 14.84 5.62
CA MET A 106 -11.71 15.87 4.97
C MET A 106 -11.00 16.73 3.91
N LEU A 107 -9.76 16.39 3.56
CA LEU A 107 -9.01 17.03 2.46
C LEU A 107 -9.50 16.55 1.10
N LEU A 108 -9.14 17.27 0.04
CA LEU A 108 -9.46 16.91 -1.35
C LEU A 108 -8.97 15.47 -1.65
N TRP A 109 -9.81 14.67 -2.30
CA TRP A 109 -9.45 13.32 -2.72
C TRP A 109 -8.64 13.33 -4.03
N PRO A 110 -7.58 12.49 -4.16
CA PRO A 110 -6.95 11.69 -3.12
C PRO A 110 -6.21 12.57 -2.11
N CYS A 111 -6.38 12.28 -0.82
CA CYS A 111 -5.74 13.08 0.22
C CYS A 111 -4.21 12.83 0.27
N PRO A 112 -3.43 13.72 0.91
CA PRO A 112 -1.97 13.60 0.96
C PRO A 112 -1.45 12.22 1.40
N THR A 113 -2.11 11.59 2.38
CA THR A 113 -1.78 10.22 2.81
C THR A 113 -1.86 9.21 1.68
N ILE A 114 -2.98 9.17 0.94
CA ILE A 114 -3.18 8.23 -0.16
C ILE A 114 -2.21 8.52 -1.30
N ARG A 115 -1.98 9.79 -1.63
CA ARG A 115 -0.99 10.18 -2.65
C ARG A 115 0.41 9.68 -2.30
N GLU A 116 0.80 9.84 -1.05
CA GLU A 116 2.13 9.42 -0.59
C GLU A 116 2.26 7.90 -0.50
N MET A 117 1.22 7.21 -0.02
CA MET A 117 1.18 5.75 -0.03
C MET A 117 1.26 5.18 -1.45
N THR A 118 0.52 5.77 -2.40
CA THR A 118 0.59 5.40 -3.82
C THR A 118 2.03 5.56 -4.31
N ARG A 119 2.62 6.75 -4.15
CA ARG A 119 4.01 7.03 -4.54
C ARG A 119 5.06 6.05 -3.99
N LEU A 120 4.82 5.49 -2.80
CA LEU A 120 5.77 4.62 -2.10
C LEU A 120 5.55 3.13 -2.37
N LEU A 121 4.32 2.72 -2.72
CA LEU A 121 3.92 1.31 -2.74
C LEU A 121 3.51 0.78 -4.12
N THR A 122 3.36 1.66 -5.11
CA THR A 122 3.13 1.35 -6.53
C THR A 122 4.28 1.85 -7.37
#